data_AF-A0AA96EDR9-F1
#
_entry.id   AF-A0AA96EDR9-F1
#
_cell.length_a   1.000
_cell.length_b   1.000
_cell.length_c   1.000
_cell.angle_alpha   90.00
_cell.angle_beta   90.00
_cell.angle_gamma   90.00
#
_symmetry.space_group_name_H-M   'P 1'
#
loop_
_entity.id
_entity.type
_entity.pdbx_description
1 polymer ?
#
loop_
_entity_poly.entity_id
_entity_poly.type
_entity_poly.pdbx_seq_one_letter_code
_entity_poly.pdbx_strand_id
1 'polypeptide(L)'
;MNMKLDGAVAPRVLPELDPQTTVRTDARATPADHSSTPQLPYNPHVSQAYYRTPDGGGDAGKHASDDEIKQTAHEILKTGDRFMLVDDYDSRMVRFSQEMAKLDTESRAKLVQQLLSKDHGALQSWMKLDILDRMHNEGRTDGAGYAAVADGFAQAYTSGRIDQGKAETFLQMQTLTERAPALVDKQWRQLRDFLGAGDASPSMQAFREQFAGKLLADGHGPHAAGIAMQIAADSGDPGMPARVFAGIPEDKRDAALQAIGQSSIGFQNSLGAVDGLKNPMAALIESVAQQPASKDTDALAVQIARYASSADHQIFYDMYTDKPIGPVSTALTHLLAGEHGKAVLDELSVWDTTGVPGKDGHAMQFGENAIELGNLLRLTVFNPDNKESSAAMKTITEWTQLRKEIATSGQEKDGISVTDARSQLGMLGGAAMDAMQQAKIDSDQRAAANEKLVGFVVDVALSAVPGGGTVSGVVGPQLKNVFGNNPKLDGVIDEALKGADTLSTAQTDALKKKLTDALNGDQKALETFRLDASNFINKSVLNGLPENGPMASVDIVKGHIQNVLDNIDDNRK
;
A
#
# COMPACT_ATOMS: atom_id res chain seq x y z
N MET A 1 -5.98 17.02 -55.36
CA MET A 1 -6.76 18.20 -54.98
C MET A 1 -7.94 17.72 -54.15
N ASN A 2 -8.02 18.19 -52.90
CA ASN A 2 -9.11 18.14 -51.88
C ASN A 2 -9.55 16.74 -51.38
N MET A 3 -9.29 16.27 -50.15
CA MET A 3 -9.51 16.72 -48.75
C MET A 3 -10.98 16.81 -48.27
N LYS A 4 -11.23 16.15 -47.12
CA LYS A 4 -12.21 16.34 -46.00
C LYS A 4 -13.12 15.12 -45.73
N LEU A 5 -13.43 14.70 -44.50
CA LEU A 5 -12.97 14.98 -43.12
C LEU A 5 -13.68 13.96 -42.19
N ASP A 6 -13.11 13.81 -40.99
CA ASP A 6 -13.39 12.85 -39.93
C ASP A 6 -14.83 12.79 -39.40
N GLY A 7 -15.24 11.58 -39.03
CA GLY A 7 -16.47 11.29 -38.28
C GLY A 7 -16.20 11.22 -36.79
N ALA A 8 -16.78 12.14 -36.03
CA ALA A 8 -16.79 12.16 -34.57
C ALA A 8 -17.61 10.98 -34.01
N VAL A 9 -17.02 10.24 -33.06
CA VAL A 9 -17.71 9.23 -32.25
C VAL A 9 -18.30 9.92 -31.02
N ALA A 10 -19.59 9.74 -30.80
CA ALA A 10 -20.34 10.27 -29.66
C ALA A 10 -19.87 9.69 -28.31
N PRO A 11 -20.00 10.43 -27.19
CA PRO A 11 -19.66 9.93 -25.87
C PRO A 11 -20.61 8.80 -25.43
N ARG A 12 -20.05 7.67 -25.01
CA ARG A 12 -20.80 6.53 -24.44
C ARG A 12 -21.22 6.87 -23.01
N VAL A 13 -22.52 6.75 -22.75
CA VAL A 13 -23.15 6.82 -21.43
C VAL A 13 -22.73 5.58 -20.61
N LEU A 14 -22.18 5.81 -19.41
CA LEU A 14 -21.91 4.79 -18.40
C LEU A 14 -23.22 4.40 -17.68
N PRO A 15 -23.47 3.13 -17.34
CA PRO A 15 -24.62 2.76 -16.51
C PRO A 15 -24.39 3.18 -15.04
N GLU A 16 -25.38 3.84 -14.45
CA GLU A 16 -25.48 4.10 -13.01
C GLU A 16 -25.53 2.77 -12.25
N LEU A 17 -24.69 2.62 -11.23
CA LEU A 17 -24.82 1.57 -10.21
C LEU A 17 -25.76 2.08 -9.12
N ASP A 18 -26.90 1.41 -8.99
CA ASP A 18 -27.96 1.68 -8.01
C ASP A 18 -27.47 1.34 -6.58
N PRO A 19 -27.52 2.28 -5.61
CA PRO A 19 -26.98 2.05 -4.28
C PRO A 19 -28.05 1.51 -3.31
N GLN A 20 -28.63 0.33 -3.54
CA GLN A 20 -29.37 -0.41 -2.50
C GLN A 20 -29.31 -1.94 -2.68
N THR A 21 -28.33 -2.57 -2.04
CA THR A 21 -28.43 -3.96 -1.60
C THR A 21 -28.13 -4.05 -0.11
N THR A 22 -29.18 -3.86 0.68
CA THR A 22 -29.22 -4.20 2.11
C THR A 22 -28.97 -5.70 2.30
N VAL A 23 -27.83 -6.07 2.88
CA VAL A 23 -27.63 -7.41 3.46
C VAL A 23 -28.30 -7.42 4.83
N ARG A 24 -29.29 -8.31 4.98
CA ARG A 24 -29.95 -8.61 6.26
C ARG A 24 -28.94 -9.25 7.22
N THR A 25 -28.72 -8.63 8.36
CA THR A 25 -28.06 -9.21 9.52
C THR A 25 -29.09 -10.00 10.35
N ASP A 26 -29.00 -11.33 10.34
CA ASP A 26 -29.66 -12.16 11.33
C ASP A 26 -28.81 -12.18 12.61
N ALA A 27 -29.24 -11.37 13.57
CA ALA A 27 -28.73 -11.37 14.93
C ALA A 27 -29.23 -12.60 15.69
N ARG A 28 -28.31 -13.47 16.16
CA ARG A 28 -28.44 -14.25 17.41
C ARG A 28 -27.18 -15.09 17.68
N ALA A 29 -26.33 -14.60 18.57
CA ALA A 29 -25.62 -15.42 19.56
C ALA A 29 -25.03 -14.49 20.64
N THR A 30 -25.60 -14.56 21.84
CA THR A 30 -25.08 -13.95 23.08
C THR A 30 -23.72 -14.56 23.46
N PRO A 31 -22.71 -13.76 23.87
CA PRO A 31 -21.52 -14.29 24.51
C PRO A 31 -21.78 -14.55 26.00
N ALA A 32 -21.38 -15.73 26.47
CA ALA A 32 -21.28 -16.05 27.88
C ALA A 32 -19.99 -15.45 28.45
N ASP A 33 -20.15 -14.73 29.55
CA ASP A 33 -19.10 -14.21 30.44
C ASP A 33 -18.15 -15.32 30.92
N HIS A 34 -16.86 -15.00 30.99
CA HIS A 34 -15.95 -15.18 32.15
C HIS A 34 -14.49 -15.29 31.70
N SER A 35 -13.69 -14.25 31.95
CA SER A 35 -12.40 -14.39 32.67
C SER A 35 -11.74 -13.02 32.93
N SER A 36 -11.87 -12.59 34.18
CA SER A 36 -10.86 -11.91 35.02
C SER A 36 -9.81 -11.01 34.36
N THR A 37 -10.12 -9.73 34.23
CA THR A 37 -9.14 -8.64 34.09
C THR A 37 -8.55 -8.26 35.45
N PRO A 38 -7.20 -8.25 35.63
CA PRO A 38 -6.58 -7.47 36.67
C PRO A 38 -6.63 -5.99 36.26
N GLN A 39 -7.38 -5.18 37.01
CA GLN A 39 -7.34 -3.72 36.87
C GLN A 39 -5.94 -3.19 37.20
N LEU A 40 -5.28 -2.59 36.21
CA LEU A 40 -4.16 -1.68 36.43
C LEU A 40 -4.60 -0.24 36.11
N PRO A 41 -4.09 0.75 36.86
CA PRO A 41 -4.65 2.09 36.89
C PRO A 41 -4.48 2.82 35.56
N TYR A 42 -5.60 3.38 35.09
CA TYR A 42 -5.69 4.35 34.01
C TYR A 42 -4.75 5.54 34.29
N ASN A 43 -3.77 5.76 33.41
CA ASN A 43 -2.84 6.89 33.47
C ASN A 43 -3.04 7.76 32.21
N PRO A 44 -3.67 8.95 32.29
CA PRO A 44 -4.02 9.78 31.13
C PRO A 44 -2.84 10.62 30.59
N HIS A 45 -1.62 10.08 30.64
CA HIS A 45 -0.43 10.74 30.14
C HIS A 45 0.27 9.84 29.14
N VAL A 46 -0.27 9.78 27.92
CA VAL A 46 0.53 9.38 26.76
C VAL A 46 1.49 10.53 26.47
N SER A 47 2.77 10.20 26.59
CA SER A 47 3.92 11.07 26.48
C SER A 47 3.86 11.99 25.27
N GLN A 48 3.79 13.31 25.54
CA GLN A 48 4.33 14.32 24.65
C GLN A 48 5.82 14.00 24.44
N ALA A 49 6.15 13.32 23.35
CA ALA A 49 7.52 13.31 22.85
C ALA A 49 7.87 14.74 22.45
N TYR A 50 8.90 15.28 23.10
CA TYR A 50 9.43 16.62 22.89
C TYR A 50 9.75 16.87 21.42
N TYR A 51 8.87 17.56 20.70
CA TYR A 51 9.27 18.34 19.53
C TYR A 51 10.02 19.56 20.03
N ARG A 52 11.36 19.44 20.06
CA ARG A 52 12.24 20.60 20.13
C ARG A 52 12.10 21.31 18.78
N THR A 53 11.33 22.39 18.74
CA THR A 53 11.31 23.34 17.63
C THR A 53 12.74 23.75 17.31
N PRO A 54 13.24 23.56 16.08
CA PRO A 54 14.44 24.25 15.65
C PRO A 54 14.12 25.75 15.61
N ASP A 55 14.84 26.52 16.42
CA ASP A 55 14.88 27.97 16.30
C ASP A 55 15.26 28.38 14.87
N GLY A 56 14.51 29.33 14.31
CA GLY A 56 15.06 30.32 13.38
C GLY A 56 14.99 30.00 11.88
N GLY A 57 13.79 30.01 11.31
CA GLY A 57 13.55 30.39 9.91
C GLY A 57 12.52 31.51 9.90
N GLY A 58 12.95 32.76 9.67
CA GLY A 58 12.19 33.97 9.96
C GLY A 58 10.85 34.07 9.22
N ASP A 59 9.77 34.09 10.00
CA ASP A 59 8.48 34.62 9.56
C ASP A 59 8.59 36.15 9.46
N ALA A 60 8.61 36.68 8.25
CA ALA A 60 8.81 38.11 7.98
C ALA A 60 7.54 38.96 8.18
N GLY A 61 6.43 38.35 8.60
CA GLY A 61 5.17 39.04 8.85
C GLY A 61 5.17 39.90 10.12
N LYS A 62 4.23 40.84 10.20
CA LYS A 62 4.00 41.64 11.41
C LYS A 62 3.28 40.79 12.47
N HIS A 63 3.86 40.69 13.67
CA HIS A 63 3.12 40.26 14.86
C HIS A 63 2.12 41.36 15.27
N ALA A 64 0.83 41.06 15.25
CA ALA A 64 -0.23 42.00 15.60
C ALA A 64 -0.77 41.72 17.02
N SER A 65 -1.03 42.79 17.77
CA SER A 65 -1.70 42.72 19.05
C SER A 65 -3.17 42.29 18.91
N ASP A 66 -3.77 41.76 19.98
CA ASP A 66 -5.16 41.29 19.96
C ASP A 66 -6.15 42.38 19.54
N ASP A 67 -5.90 43.64 19.90
CA ASP A 67 -6.76 44.77 19.53
C ASP A 67 -6.60 45.14 18.06
N GLU A 68 -5.38 45.05 17.51
CA GLU A 68 -5.17 45.16 16.06
C GLU A 68 -5.89 44.04 15.31
N ILE A 69 -5.82 42.79 15.78
CA ILE A 69 -6.56 41.67 15.17
C ILE A 69 -8.08 41.94 15.19
N LYS A 70 -8.64 42.39 16.32
CA LYS A 70 -10.08 42.71 16.43
C LYS A 70 -10.49 43.83 15.49
N GLN A 71 -9.64 44.84 15.32
CA GLN A 71 -9.87 45.96 14.42
C GLN A 71 -9.80 45.49 12.96
N THR A 72 -8.75 44.75 12.58
CA THR A 72 -8.61 44.18 11.23
C THR A 72 -9.78 43.28 10.87
N ALA A 73 -10.23 42.42 11.78
CA ALA A 73 -11.41 41.58 11.57
C ALA A 73 -12.68 42.43 11.33
N HIS A 74 -12.86 43.52 12.08
CA HIS A 74 -13.98 44.44 11.89
C HIS A 74 -13.94 45.17 10.55
N GLU A 75 -12.76 45.60 10.11
CA GLU A 75 -12.56 46.25 8.81
C GLU A 75 -12.82 45.28 7.65
N ILE A 76 -12.39 44.02 7.77
CA ILE A 76 -12.70 42.98 6.79
C ILE A 76 -14.21 42.76 6.71
N LEU A 77 -14.90 42.57 7.83
CA LEU A 77 -16.35 42.32 7.82
C LEU A 77 -17.16 43.50 7.25
N LYS A 78 -16.72 44.74 7.48
CA LYS A 78 -17.30 45.93 6.84
C LYS A 78 -17.02 46.04 5.34
N THR A 79 -15.97 45.38 4.85
CA THR A 79 -15.64 45.40 3.43
C THR A 79 -16.67 44.60 2.65
N GLY A 80 -17.16 45.18 1.56
CA GLY A 80 -18.18 44.57 0.71
C GLY A 80 -19.62 44.68 1.26
N ASP A 81 -19.79 45.05 2.54
CA ASP A 81 -21.12 45.28 3.13
C ASP A 81 -21.77 46.52 2.50
N ARG A 82 -22.91 46.31 1.84
CA ARG A 82 -23.68 47.36 1.18
C ARG A 82 -25.08 47.39 1.75
N PHE A 83 -25.37 48.44 2.53
CA PHE A 83 -26.70 48.69 3.05
C PHE A 83 -27.75 48.70 1.92
N MET A 84 -28.72 47.77 1.99
CA MET A 84 -29.81 47.53 1.04
C MET A 84 -29.42 46.92 -0.34
N LEU A 85 -28.21 46.38 -0.51
CA LEU A 85 -27.78 45.64 -1.70
C LEU A 85 -27.24 44.24 -1.34
N VAL A 86 -27.00 43.41 -2.35
CA VAL A 86 -26.32 42.11 -2.17
C VAL A 86 -24.87 42.37 -1.73
N ASP A 87 -24.45 41.64 -0.71
CA ASP A 87 -23.11 41.70 -0.13
C ASP A 87 -22.03 41.29 -1.14
N ASP A 88 -20.90 42.02 -1.16
CA ASP A 88 -19.78 41.79 -2.07
C ASP A 88 -18.72 40.91 -1.38
N TYR A 89 -19.01 39.61 -1.35
CA TYR A 89 -18.16 38.58 -0.75
C TYR A 89 -16.76 38.51 -1.36
N ASP A 90 -16.63 38.82 -2.64
CA ASP A 90 -15.34 38.82 -3.36
C ASP A 90 -14.41 39.91 -2.83
N SER A 91 -14.93 41.14 -2.70
CA SER A 91 -14.17 42.25 -2.13
C SER A 91 -13.75 41.96 -0.69
N ARG A 92 -14.59 41.25 0.09
CA ARG A 92 -14.24 40.81 1.44
C ARG A 92 -13.12 39.77 1.45
N MET A 93 -13.18 38.76 0.58
CA MET A 93 -12.11 37.75 0.46
C MET A 93 -10.78 38.37 0.02
N VAL A 94 -10.80 39.29 -0.94
CA VAL A 94 -9.59 40.01 -1.39
C VAL A 94 -8.99 40.84 -0.25
N ARG A 95 -9.82 41.55 0.52
CA ARG A 95 -9.32 42.29 1.70
C ARG A 95 -8.74 41.35 2.74
N PHE A 96 -9.40 40.22 3.00
CA PHE A 96 -8.90 39.22 3.94
C PHE A 96 -7.53 38.68 3.52
N SER A 97 -7.35 38.25 2.27
CA SER A 97 -6.06 37.73 1.78
C SER A 97 -4.93 38.77 1.84
N GLN A 98 -5.23 40.02 1.53
CA GLN A 98 -4.27 41.14 1.64
C GLN A 98 -3.84 41.41 3.08
N GLU A 99 -4.75 41.31 4.06
CA GLU A 99 -4.40 41.48 5.47
C GLU A 99 -3.61 40.29 6.00
N MET A 100 -3.97 39.06 5.61
CA MET A 100 -3.22 37.85 5.97
C MET A 100 -1.76 37.90 5.52
N ALA A 101 -1.49 38.41 4.31
CA ALA A 101 -0.15 38.55 3.75
C ALA A 101 0.77 39.48 4.59
N LYS A 102 0.20 40.41 5.37
CA LYS A 102 0.98 41.35 6.20
C LYS A 102 1.34 40.77 7.57
N LEU A 103 0.62 39.75 8.01
CA LEU A 103 0.71 39.20 9.36
C LEU A 103 1.69 38.04 9.42
N ASP A 104 2.23 37.81 10.62
CA ASP A 104 2.94 36.58 10.96
C ASP A 104 1.95 35.40 11.14
N THR A 105 2.43 34.16 11.12
CA THR A 105 1.65 32.92 11.17
C THR A 105 0.73 32.85 12.39
N GLU A 106 1.19 33.28 13.57
CA GLU A 106 0.35 33.30 14.78
C GLU A 106 -0.79 34.33 14.66
N SER A 107 -0.48 35.53 14.18
CA SER A 107 -1.46 36.61 13.99
C SER A 107 -2.48 36.27 12.91
N ARG A 108 -2.05 35.60 11.83
CA ARG A 108 -2.95 35.03 10.81
C ARG A 108 -3.96 34.06 11.44
N ALA A 109 -3.49 33.14 12.28
CA ALA A 109 -4.36 32.19 12.97
C ALA A 109 -5.34 32.86 13.95
N LYS A 110 -4.88 33.89 14.68
CA LYS A 110 -5.74 34.73 15.53
C LYS A 110 -6.81 35.47 14.71
N LEU A 111 -6.45 35.97 13.53
CA LEU A 111 -7.39 36.66 12.65
C LEU A 111 -8.47 35.72 12.12
N VAL A 112 -8.11 34.51 11.67
CA VAL A 112 -9.08 33.47 11.27
C VAL A 112 -10.06 33.19 12.41
N GLN A 113 -9.55 32.96 13.63
CA GLN A 113 -10.39 32.71 14.80
C GLN A 113 -11.34 33.88 15.08
N GLN A 114 -10.83 35.11 15.07
CA GLN A 114 -11.63 36.31 15.35
C GLN A 114 -12.74 36.51 14.30
N LEU A 115 -12.45 36.31 13.03
CA LEU A 115 -13.45 36.38 11.96
C LEU A 115 -14.57 35.36 12.16
N LEU A 116 -14.24 34.09 12.41
CA LEU A 116 -15.22 33.03 12.63
C LEU A 116 -16.02 33.20 13.93
N SER A 117 -15.44 33.88 14.92
CA SER A 117 -16.14 34.21 16.17
C SER A 117 -17.15 35.36 16.01
N LYS A 118 -16.84 36.34 15.16
CA LYS A 118 -17.71 37.51 14.90
C LYS A 118 -18.76 37.24 13.83
N ASP A 119 -18.44 36.38 12.87
CA ASP A 119 -19.33 35.99 11.78
C ASP A 119 -19.43 34.46 11.71
N HIS A 120 -20.44 33.92 12.39
CA HIS A 120 -20.71 32.48 12.39
C HIS A 120 -21.12 31.94 11.01
N GLY A 121 -21.54 32.81 10.09
CA GLY A 121 -21.92 32.45 8.73
C GLY A 121 -20.78 32.56 7.73
N ALA A 122 -19.57 32.98 8.14
CA ALA A 122 -18.46 33.27 7.23
C ALA A 122 -18.14 32.11 6.28
N LEU A 123 -18.00 30.88 6.81
CA LEU A 123 -17.70 29.68 6.01
C LEU A 123 -18.83 29.29 5.04
N GLN A 124 -20.06 29.73 5.30
CA GLN A 124 -21.23 29.46 4.45
C GLN A 124 -21.51 30.58 3.45
N SER A 125 -20.80 31.71 3.55
CA SER A 125 -21.04 32.92 2.75
C SER A 125 -19.81 33.30 1.93
N TRP A 126 -18.84 33.98 2.54
CA TRP A 126 -17.73 34.64 1.86
C TRP A 126 -16.38 33.96 2.08
N MET A 127 -16.15 33.32 3.23
CA MET A 127 -14.89 32.64 3.57
C MET A 127 -14.91 31.20 3.05
N LYS A 128 -14.92 31.05 1.73
CA LYS A 128 -14.94 29.75 1.06
C LYS A 128 -13.72 29.56 0.17
N LEU A 129 -13.27 28.31 0.07
CA LEU A 129 -12.15 27.96 -0.81
C LEU A 129 -12.42 28.29 -2.27
N ASP A 130 -13.63 28.05 -2.79
CA ASP A 130 -13.98 28.36 -4.18
C ASP A 130 -13.95 29.87 -4.49
N ILE A 131 -14.29 30.72 -3.51
CA ILE A 131 -14.17 32.19 -3.63
C ILE A 131 -12.69 32.59 -3.60
N LEU A 132 -11.89 32.07 -2.66
CA LEU A 132 -10.45 32.35 -2.57
C LEU A 132 -9.73 31.97 -3.86
N ASP A 133 -9.99 30.76 -4.36
CA ASP A 133 -9.43 30.23 -5.60
C ASP A 133 -9.86 31.05 -6.82
N ARG A 134 -11.15 31.40 -6.94
CA ARG A 134 -11.62 32.31 -8.01
C ARG A 134 -10.90 33.66 -7.96
N MET A 135 -10.76 34.27 -6.79
CA MET A 135 -10.09 35.56 -6.64
C MET A 135 -8.61 35.49 -7.00
N HIS A 136 -7.95 34.37 -6.72
CA HIS A 136 -6.56 34.15 -7.13
C HIS A 136 -6.44 34.00 -8.66
N ASN A 137 -7.29 33.15 -9.26
CA ASN A 137 -7.29 32.89 -10.71
C ASN A 137 -7.66 34.13 -11.54
N GLU A 138 -8.48 35.04 -10.99
CA GLU A 138 -8.79 36.34 -11.60
C GLU A 138 -7.69 37.41 -11.39
N GLY A 139 -6.61 37.09 -10.67
CA GLY A 139 -5.52 38.01 -10.36
C GLY A 139 -5.89 39.10 -9.34
N ARG A 140 -6.99 38.93 -8.60
CA ARG A 140 -7.45 39.87 -7.56
C ARG A 140 -6.79 39.60 -6.21
N THR A 141 -6.35 38.36 -5.97
CA THR A 141 -5.47 37.96 -4.86
C THR A 141 -4.16 37.44 -5.43
N ASP A 142 -3.02 37.93 -4.94
CA ASP A 142 -1.71 37.46 -5.35
C ASP A 142 -1.33 36.14 -4.65
N GLY A 143 -0.23 35.51 -5.12
CA GLY A 143 0.23 34.24 -4.54
C GLY A 143 0.60 34.35 -3.06
N ALA A 144 1.14 35.50 -2.62
CA ALA A 144 1.47 35.74 -1.22
C ALA A 144 0.23 35.78 -0.32
N GLY A 145 -0.84 36.46 -0.76
CA GLY A 145 -2.12 36.46 -0.06
C GLY A 145 -2.76 35.08 0.00
N TYR A 146 -2.72 34.33 -1.11
CA TYR A 146 -3.27 32.97 -1.14
C TYR A 146 -2.51 32.03 -0.19
N ALA A 147 -1.18 32.02 -0.24
CA ALA A 147 -0.32 31.24 0.65
C ALA A 147 -0.48 31.64 2.14
N ALA A 148 -0.61 32.94 2.43
CA ALA A 148 -0.83 33.42 3.79
C ALA A 148 -2.19 32.97 4.36
N VAL A 149 -3.24 32.91 3.52
CA VAL A 149 -4.52 32.34 3.94
C VAL A 149 -4.36 30.85 4.24
N ALA A 150 -3.66 30.10 3.38
CA ALA A 150 -3.42 28.67 3.58
C ALA A 150 -2.64 28.38 4.88
N ASP A 151 -1.53 29.08 5.11
CA ASP A 151 -0.71 28.96 6.32
C ASP A 151 -1.47 29.38 7.58
N GLY A 152 -2.20 30.50 7.54
CA GLY A 152 -3.00 30.97 8.66
C GLY A 152 -4.13 30.02 9.03
N PHE A 153 -4.76 29.40 8.04
CA PHE A 153 -5.78 28.37 8.24
C PHE A 153 -5.19 27.10 8.84
N ALA A 154 -4.08 26.61 8.27
CA ALA A 154 -3.34 25.46 8.78
C ALA A 154 -2.95 25.65 10.25
N GLN A 155 -2.38 26.82 10.58
CA GLN A 155 -2.01 27.17 11.96
C GLN A 155 -3.22 27.32 12.87
N ALA A 156 -4.33 27.89 12.40
CA ALA A 156 -5.55 28.00 13.20
C ALA A 156 -6.09 26.62 13.58
N TYR A 157 -6.02 25.64 12.68
CA TYR A 157 -6.45 24.27 12.95
C TYR A 157 -5.49 23.56 13.91
N THR A 158 -4.19 23.57 13.63
CA THR A 158 -3.19 22.84 14.44
C THR A 158 -3.04 23.42 15.85
N SER A 159 -3.36 24.70 16.05
CA SER A 159 -3.42 25.35 17.37
C SER A 159 -4.78 25.22 18.08
N GLY A 160 -5.73 24.47 17.50
CA GLY A 160 -7.05 24.21 18.09
C GLY A 160 -8.00 25.42 18.09
N ARG A 161 -7.71 26.46 17.31
CA ARG A 161 -8.57 27.65 17.18
C ARG A 161 -9.77 27.39 16.26
N ILE A 162 -9.62 26.45 15.32
CA ILE A 162 -10.72 25.86 14.55
C ILE A 162 -10.71 24.35 14.73
N ASP A 163 -11.89 23.75 14.66
CA ASP A 163 -12.10 22.31 14.78
C ASP A 163 -12.16 21.64 13.39
N GLN A 164 -12.23 20.31 13.39
CA GLN A 164 -12.37 19.48 12.18
C GLN A 164 -13.58 19.88 11.33
N GLY A 165 -14.74 20.13 11.94
CA GLY A 165 -15.95 20.47 11.18
C GLY A 165 -15.79 21.79 10.41
N LYS A 166 -15.14 22.80 11.01
CA LYS A 166 -14.80 24.05 10.31
C LYS A 166 -13.75 23.83 9.21
N ALA A 167 -12.75 22.99 9.47
CA ALA A 167 -11.75 22.60 8.47
C ALA A 167 -12.40 21.94 7.24
N GLU A 168 -13.24 20.94 7.48
CA GLU A 168 -13.98 20.22 6.44
C GLU A 168 -14.94 21.12 5.67
N THR A 169 -15.61 22.05 6.36
CA THR A 169 -16.51 23.03 5.72
C THR A 169 -15.74 23.94 4.77
N PHE A 170 -14.61 24.50 5.23
CA PHE A 170 -13.79 25.39 4.40
C PHE A 170 -13.21 24.66 3.18
N LEU A 171 -12.68 23.45 3.39
CA LEU A 171 -12.13 22.58 2.35
C LEU A 171 -13.21 21.89 1.49
N GLN A 172 -14.49 22.13 1.76
CA GLN A 172 -15.63 21.60 1.02
C GLN A 172 -15.63 20.06 0.95
N MET A 173 -15.22 19.41 2.04
CA MET A 173 -15.03 17.97 2.10
C MET A 173 -16.28 17.17 1.80
N GLN A 174 -17.46 17.66 2.19
CA GLN A 174 -18.73 17.01 1.88
C GLN A 174 -18.85 16.67 0.38
N THR A 175 -18.57 17.64 -0.50
CA THR A 175 -18.62 17.45 -1.96
C THR A 175 -17.60 16.41 -2.43
N LEU A 176 -16.40 16.43 -1.83
CA LEU A 176 -15.30 15.54 -2.21
C LEU A 176 -15.52 14.10 -1.74
N THR A 177 -16.19 13.92 -0.60
CA THR A 177 -16.45 12.58 -0.03
C THR A 177 -17.63 11.85 -0.66
N GLU A 178 -18.49 12.55 -1.40
CA GLU A 178 -19.69 11.96 -2.01
C GLU A 178 -19.40 11.28 -3.36
N ARG A 179 -18.24 11.54 -4.00
CA ARG A 179 -17.97 11.12 -5.38
C ARG A 179 -16.51 10.77 -5.62
N ALA A 180 -16.25 9.97 -6.65
CA ALA A 180 -14.90 9.70 -7.13
C ALA A 180 -14.20 10.97 -7.68
N PRO A 181 -12.86 11.09 -7.57
CA PRO A 181 -12.13 12.31 -7.94
C PRO A 181 -12.42 12.85 -9.34
N ALA A 182 -12.52 11.98 -10.36
CA ALA A 182 -12.81 12.41 -11.74
C ALA A 182 -14.16 13.13 -11.91
N LEU A 183 -15.12 12.91 -11.01
CA LEU A 183 -16.45 13.56 -11.06
C LEU A 183 -16.46 14.93 -10.36
N VAL A 184 -15.40 15.26 -9.63
CA VAL A 184 -15.25 16.49 -8.82
C VAL A 184 -13.88 17.15 -9.05
N ASP A 185 -13.32 17.00 -10.26
CA ASP A 185 -11.96 17.45 -10.60
C ASP A 185 -11.69 18.92 -10.27
N LYS A 186 -12.67 19.82 -10.46
CA LYS A 186 -12.52 21.23 -10.09
C LYS A 186 -12.27 21.40 -8.58
N GLN A 187 -13.12 20.82 -7.75
CA GLN A 187 -13.00 20.88 -6.29
C GLN A 187 -11.71 20.18 -5.82
N TRP A 188 -11.34 19.10 -6.49
CA TRP A 188 -10.10 18.38 -6.23
C TRP A 188 -8.87 19.24 -6.48
N ARG A 189 -8.80 19.94 -7.62
CA ARG A 189 -7.72 20.89 -7.93
C ARG A 189 -7.67 22.02 -6.91
N GLN A 190 -8.82 22.58 -6.55
CA GLN A 190 -8.92 23.62 -5.52
C GLN A 190 -8.35 23.18 -4.16
N LEU A 191 -8.70 21.97 -3.72
CA LEU A 191 -8.12 21.40 -2.49
C LEU A 191 -6.60 21.27 -2.60
N ARG A 192 -6.10 20.73 -3.70
CA ARG A 192 -4.66 20.48 -3.88
C ARG A 192 -3.86 21.77 -4.01
N ASP A 193 -4.36 22.75 -4.74
CA ASP A 193 -3.72 24.06 -4.89
C ASP A 193 -3.66 24.78 -3.54
N PHE A 194 -4.74 24.71 -2.74
CA PHE A 194 -4.76 25.27 -1.39
C PHE A 194 -3.76 24.62 -0.45
N LEU A 195 -3.78 23.28 -0.38
CA LEU A 195 -2.82 22.53 0.42
C LEU A 195 -1.40 22.81 -0.05
N GLY A 196 -1.18 22.87 -1.37
CA GLY A 196 0.11 23.13 -2.01
C GLY A 196 0.66 24.53 -1.72
N ALA A 197 -0.19 25.55 -1.63
CA ALA A 197 0.24 26.93 -1.43
C ALA A 197 0.86 27.23 -0.06
N GLY A 198 0.60 26.39 0.96
CA GLY A 198 1.32 26.45 2.23
C GLY A 198 2.74 25.87 2.17
N ASP A 199 3.15 25.31 1.02
CA ASP A 199 4.41 24.61 0.80
C ASP A 199 4.70 23.58 1.91
N ALA A 200 5.98 23.28 2.16
CA ALA A 200 6.44 22.45 3.26
C ALA A 200 6.53 23.22 4.59
N SER A 201 5.71 24.27 4.81
CA SER A 201 5.73 24.99 6.09
C SER A 201 5.41 24.05 7.25
N PRO A 202 6.00 24.24 8.45
CA PRO A 202 5.71 23.39 9.60
C PRO A 202 4.22 23.34 9.94
N SER A 203 3.53 24.48 9.84
CA SER A 203 2.08 24.60 10.06
C SER A 203 1.29 23.76 9.06
N MET A 204 1.64 23.81 7.78
CA MET A 204 0.97 23.06 6.72
C MET A 204 1.25 21.56 6.81
N GLN A 205 2.48 21.15 7.16
CA GLN A 205 2.81 19.74 7.40
C GLN A 205 2.00 19.17 8.58
N ALA A 206 2.00 19.88 9.71
CA ALA A 206 1.21 19.49 10.88
C ALA A 206 -0.29 19.46 10.58
N PHE A 207 -0.78 20.41 9.77
CA PHE A 207 -2.17 20.44 9.31
C PHE A 207 -2.51 19.20 8.48
N ARG A 208 -1.73 18.89 7.44
CA ARG A 208 -1.94 17.73 6.57
C ARG A 208 -1.98 16.43 7.37
N GLU A 209 -1.04 16.24 8.29
CA GLU A 209 -0.97 15.04 9.12
C GLU A 209 -2.15 14.92 10.09
N GLN A 210 -2.46 15.98 10.86
CA GLN A 210 -3.56 15.95 11.82
C GLN A 210 -4.94 15.89 11.15
N PHE A 211 -5.13 16.62 10.06
CA PHE A 211 -6.39 16.64 9.32
C PHE A 211 -6.63 15.31 8.61
N ALA A 212 -5.63 14.74 7.92
CA ALA A 212 -5.75 13.43 7.29
C ALA A 212 -5.98 12.32 8.34
N GLY A 213 -5.26 12.36 9.46
CA GLY A 213 -5.44 11.42 10.57
C GLY A 213 -6.86 11.48 11.12
N LYS A 214 -7.39 12.68 11.35
CA LYS A 214 -8.75 12.85 11.86
C LYS A 214 -9.82 12.45 10.84
N LEU A 215 -9.63 12.83 9.57
CA LEU A 215 -10.53 12.45 8.48
C LEU A 215 -10.62 10.93 8.31
N LEU A 216 -9.48 10.23 8.43
CA LEU A 216 -9.44 8.77 8.40
C LEU A 216 -10.08 8.15 9.64
N ALA A 217 -9.81 8.70 10.83
CA ALA A 217 -10.33 8.20 12.10
C ALA A 217 -11.85 8.38 12.28
N ASP A 218 -12.40 9.48 11.76
CA ASP A 218 -13.84 9.78 11.86
C ASP A 218 -14.69 8.87 10.95
N GLY A 219 -14.07 8.14 10.01
CA GLY A 219 -14.70 7.01 9.33
C GLY A 219 -15.80 7.39 8.33
N HIS A 220 -15.67 8.53 7.64
CA HIS A 220 -16.64 9.06 6.67
C HIS A 220 -16.76 8.25 5.35
N GLY A 221 -16.40 6.96 5.36
CA GLY A 221 -16.44 6.06 4.22
C GLY A 221 -15.19 6.10 3.33
N PRO A 222 -15.18 5.32 2.24
CA PRO A 222 -13.99 5.09 1.43
C PRO A 222 -13.39 6.36 0.82
N HIS A 223 -14.20 7.24 0.23
CA HIS A 223 -13.69 8.47 -0.40
C HIS A 223 -12.92 9.36 0.58
N ALA A 224 -13.40 9.48 1.82
CA ALA A 224 -12.69 10.23 2.87
C ALA A 224 -11.33 9.61 3.20
N ALA A 225 -11.26 8.28 3.29
CA ALA A 225 -10.01 7.56 3.51
C ALA A 225 -9.02 7.75 2.35
N GLY A 226 -9.51 7.73 1.10
CA GLY A 226 -8.69 8.04 -0.08
C GLY A 226 -8.18 9.48 -0.09
N ILE A 227 -9.03 10.45 0.25
CA ILE A 227 -8.62 11.85 0.37
C ILE A 227 -7.56 12.00 1.46
N ALA A 228 -7.74 11.38 2.63
CA ALA A 228 -6.76 11.41 3.72
C ALA A 228 -5.39 10.89 3.25
N MET A 229 -5.36 9.76 2.55
CA MET A 229 -4.12 9.21 1.99
C MET A 229 -3.51 10.11 0.92
N GLN A 230 -4.32 10.73 0.06
CA GLN A 230 -3.79 11.70 -0.90
C GLN A 230 -3.17 12.90 -0.20
N ILE A 231 -3.85 13.50 0.79
CA ILE A 231 -3.34 14.65 1.55
C ILE A 231 -1.99 14.30 2.18
N ALA A 232 -1.90 13.12 2.79
CA ALA A 232 -0.65 12.63 3.38
C ALA A 232 0.43 12.39 2.31
N ALA A 233 0.07 11.84 1.15
CA ALA A 233 1.02 11.52 0.09
C ALA A 233 1.49 12.75 -0.70
N ASP A 234 0.69 13.82 -0.77
CA ASP A 234 1.04 15.11 -1.37
C ASP A 234 1.80 16.02 -0.37
N SER A 235 2.05 15.52 0.85
CA SER A 235 2.78 16.28 1.86
C SER A 235 4.23 16.59 1.47
N GLY A 236 4.84 15.76 0.62
CA GLY A 236 6.28 15.76 0.35
C GLY A 236 7.10 14.98 1.40
N ASP A 237 6.48 14.54 2.51
CA ASP A 237 7.07 13.61 3.46
C ASP A 237 6.62 12.17 3.11
N PRO A 238 7.54 11.31 2.64
CA PRO A 238 7.21 9.95 2.26
C PRO A 238 6.68 9.10 3.43
N GLY A 239 7.01 9.44 4.67
CA GLY A 239 6.58 8.69 5.86
C GLY A 239 5.19 9.08 6.37
N MET A 240 4.60 10.16 5.87
CA MET A 240 3.34 10.70 6.43
C MET A 240 2.14 9.75 6.26
N PRO A 241 1.90 9.09 5.11
CA PRO A 241 0.77 8.15 4.99
C PRO A 241 0.80 7.04 6.05
N ALA A 242 1.98 6.45 6.30
CA ALA A 242 2.14 5.42 7.32
C ALA A 242 1.97 5.97 8.74
N ARG A 243 2.41 7.19 9.06
CA ARG A 243 2.13 7.81 10.37
C ARG A 243 0.65 8.12 10.58
N VAL A 244 -0.02 8.63 9.55
CA VAL A 244 -1.47 8.89 9.56
C VAL A 244 -2.24 7.60 9.82
N PHE A 245 -1.87 6.50 9.15
CA PHE A 245 -2.49 5.20 9.37
C PHE A 245 -2.15 4.60 10.74
N ALA A 246 -0.89 4.66 11.17
CA ALA A 246 -0.46 4.16 12.47
C ALA A 246 -1.13 4.88 13.65
N GLY A 247 -1.52 6.15 13.46
CA GLY A 247 -2.28 6.94 14.43
C GLY A 247 -3.72 6.47 14.64
N ILE A 248 -4.24 5.58 13.79
CA ILE A 248 -5.56 4.95 13.99
C ILE A 248 -5.47 3.92 15.12
N PRO A 249 -6.44 3.92 16.07
CA PRO A 249 -6.53 2.89 17.11
C PRO A 249 -6.53 1.47 16.52
N GLU A 250 -5.79 0.55 17.15
CA GLU A 250 -5.56 -0.80 16.63
C GLU A 250 -6.86 -1.55 16.32
N ASP A 251 -7.88 -1.42 17.18
CA ASP A 251 -9.23 -2.00 17.01
C ASP A 251 -10.01 -1.45 15.81
N LYS A 252 -9.54 -0.36 15.19
CA LYS A 252 -10.14 0.28 14.01
C LYS A 252 -9.27 0.22 12.77
N ARG A 253 -8.02 -0.27 12.86
CA ARG A 253 -7.08 -0.27 11.73
C ARG A 253 -7.56 -1.12 10.56
N ASP A 254 -8.19 -2.26 10.81
CA ASP A 254 -8.75 -3.10 9.74
C ASP A 254 -9.85 -2.38 8.95
N ALA A 255 -10.74 -1.68 9.64
CA ALA A 255 -11.80 -0.88 9.01
C ALA A 255 -11.21 0.30 8.20
N ALA A 256 -10.18 0.96 8.74
CA ALA A 256 -9.47 2.01 8.02
C ALA A 256 -8.76 1.47 6.78
N LEU A 257 -8.07 0.33 6.88
CA LEU A 257 -7.38 -0.33 5.78
C LEU A 257 -8.36 -0.76 4.69
N GLN A 258 -9.51 -1.32 5.08
CA GLN A 258 -10.62 -1.63 4.18
C GLN A 258 -11.15 -0.39 3.44
N ALA A 259 -11.34 0.73 4.15
CA ALA A 259 -11.81 1.97 3.55
C ALA A 259 -10.78 2.55 2.55
N ILE A 260 -9.49 2.51 2.89
CA ILE A 260 -8.39 2.91 1.99
C ILE A 260 -8.40 2.03 0.73
N GLY A 261 -8.50 0.71 0.90
CA GLY A 261 -8.53 -0.24 -0.21
C GLY A 261 -9.73 -0.03 -1.12
N GLN A 262 -10.94 0.10 -0.57
CA GLN A 262 -12.14 0.40 -1.37
C GLN A 262 -12.01 1.73 -2.12
N SER A 263 -11.40 2.74 -1.50
CA SER A 263 -11.16 4.02 -2.18
C SER A 263 -10.22 3.89 -3.37
N SER A 264 -9.26 2.96 -3.32
CA SER A 264 -8.33 2.73 -4.41
C SER A 264 -9.01 2.37 -5.72
N ILE A 265 -10.18 1.74 -5.71
CA ILE A 265 -10.94 1.41 -6.93
C ILE A 265 -11.33 2.70 -7.67
N GLY A 266 -11.97 3.64 -6.97
CA GLY A 266 -12.42 4.91 -7.56
C GLY A 266 -11.25 5.83 -7.96
N PHE A 267 -10.17 5.83 -7.17
CA PHE A 267 -8.96 6.60 -7.48
C PHE A 267 -8.22 6.01 -8.68
N GLN A 268 -8.10 4.69 -8.77
CA GLN A 268 -7.49 4.00 -9.92
C GLN A 268 -8.23 4.34 -11.21
N ASN A 269 -9.57 4.31 -11.19
CA ASN A 269 -10.40 4.65 -12.35
C ASN A 269 -10.35 6.15 -12.71
N SER A 270 -9.84 7.00 -11.81
CA SER A 270 -9.67 8.44 -12.05
C SER A 270 -8.24 8.81 -12.49
N LEU A 271 -7.31 7.85 -12.50
CA LEU A 271 -5.93 8.09 -12.95
C LEU A 271 -5.90 8.51 -14.42
N GLY A 272 -5.15 9.57 -14.73
CA GLY A 272 -5.04 10.13 -16.08
C GLY A 272 -6.19 11.07 -16.48
N ALA A 273 -7.31 11.06 -15.75
CA ALA A 273 -8.34 12.10 -15.85
C ALA A 273 -8.08 13.26 -14.89
N VAL A 274 -7.44 12.97 -13.75
CA VAL A 274 -7.05 13.95 -12.72
C VAL A 274 -5.54 13.89 -12.53
N ASP A 275 -4.86 15.00 -12.82
CA ASP A 275 -3.40 15.08 -12.71
C ASP A 275 -2.92 14.92 -11.26
N GLY A 276 -1.83 14.18 -11.04
CA GLY A 276 -1.18 14.03 -9.74
C GLY A 276 -1.93 13.18 -8.69
N LEU A 277 -3.01 12.51 -9.09
CA LEU A 277 -3.71 11.55 -8.24
C LEU A 277 -2.83 10.31 -7.98
N LYS A 278 -2.81 9.82 -6.74
CA LYS A 278 -2.09 8.61 -6.34
C LYS A 278 -3.09 7.54 -5.91
N ASN A 279 -2.76 6.27 -6.13
CA ASN A 279 -3.57 5.17 -5.58
C ASN A 279 -3.40 5.15 -4.04
N PRO A 280 -4.47 5.33 -3.25
CA PRO A 280 -4.41 5.42 -1.77
C PRO A 280 -3.71 4.25 -1.10
N MET A 281 -4.07 3.02 -1.47
CA MET A 281 -3.44 1.81 -0.96
C MET A 281 -1.96 1.76 -1.34
N ALA A 282 -1.60 2.02 -2.60
CA ALA A 282 -0.20 2.06 -3.00
C ALA A 282 0.61 3.11 -2.22
N ALA A 283 0.03 4.29 -1.96
CA ALA A 283 0.67 5.35 -1.18
C ALA A 283 0.92 4.93 0.28
N LEU A 284 -0.02 4.22 0.91
CA LEU A 284 0.18 3.66 2.25
C LEU A 284 1.29 2.61 2.26
N ILE A 285 1.23 1.64 1.34
CA ILE A 285 2.19 0.53 1.27
C ILE A 285 3.61 1.06 1.03
N GLU A 286 3.75 1.98 0.09
CA GLU A 286 5.04 2.62 -0.22
C GLU A 286 5.58 3.40 0.98
N SER A 287 4.71 4.10 1.70
CA SER A 287 5.08 4.83 2.91
C SER A 287 5.59 3.88 4.00
N VAL A 288 4.91 2.74 4.22
CA VAL A 288 5.35 1.72 5.17
C VAL A 288 6.68 1.12 4.73
N ALA A 289 6.83 0.76 3.46
CA ALA A 289 8.05 0.16 2.92
C ALA A 289 9.31 1.04 3.09
N GLN A 290 9.14 2.35 3.18
CA GLN A 290 10.23 3.32 3.36
C GLN A 290 10.52 3.65 4.84
N GLN A 291 9.72 3.17 5.79
CA GLN A 291 10.02 3.33 7.21
C GLN A 291 11.09 2.33 7.66
N PRO A 292 11.91 2.69 8.66
CA PRO A 292 12.82 1.73 9.28
C PRO A 292 12.05 0.55 9.89
N ALA A 293 12.66 -0.65 9.82
CA ALA A 293 12.12 -1.83 10.49
C ALA A 293 12.07 -1.64 12.02
N SER A 294 10.92 -1.96 12.59
CA SER A 294 10.63 -1.96 14.02
C SER A 294 9.45 -2.90 14.26
N LYS A 295 9.23 -3.33 15.50
CA LYS A 295 8.10 -4.21 15.83
C LYS A 295 6.76 -3.66 15.34
N ASP A 296 6.55 -2.35 15.48
CA ASP A 296 5.27 -1.72 15.13
C ASP A 296 5.14 -1.54 13.61
N THR A 297 6.20 -1.13 12.91
CA THR A 297 6.19 -0.98 11.45
C THR A 297 6.16 -2.33 10.73
N ASP A 298 6.82 -3.35 11.28
CA ASP A 298 6.72 -4.74 10.82
C ASP A 298 5.28 -5.27 10.98
N ALA A 299 4.63 -5.00 12.12
CA ALA A 299 3.23 -5.40 12.31
C ALA A 299 2.29 -4.74 11.29
N LEU A 300 2.51 -3.47 10.93
CA LEU A 300 1.77 -2.81 9.87
C LEU A 300 2.04 -3.44 8.49
N ALA A 301 3.30 -3.77 8.20
CA ALA A 301 3.68 -4.42 6.95
C ALA A 301 3.03 -5.82 6.81
N VAL A 302 2.99 -6.60 7.90
CA VAL A 302 2.25 -7.86 7.96
C VAL A 302 0.76 -7.64 7.75
N GLN A 303 0.15 -6.69 8.44
CA GLN A 303 -1.29 -6.41 8.32
C GLN A 303 -1.68 -6.09 6.87
N ILE A 304 -0.86 -5.27 6.19
CA ILE A 304 -1.01 -4.95 4.77
C ILE A 304 -0.88 -6.20 3.89
N ALA A 305 0.12 -7.05 4.14
CA ALA A 305 0.34 -8.26 3.37
C ALA A 305 -0.82 -9.26 3.49
N ARG A 306 -1.35 -9.45 4.71
CA ARG A 306 -2.55 -10.27 4.96
C ARG A 306 -3.79 -9.70 4.26
N TYR A 307 -3.98 -8.38 4.38
CA TYR A 307 -5.09 -7.68 3.74
C TYR A 307 -5.11 -7.87 2.22
N ALA A 308 -3.96 -7.92 1.56
CA ALA A 308 -3.87 -8.15 0.12
C ALA A 308 -4.49 -9.48 -0.35
N SER A 309 -4.70 -10.43 0.58
CA SER A 309 -5.35 -11.71 0.32
C SER A 309 -6.86 -11.70 0.58
N SER A 310 -7.29 -11.06 1.68
CA SER A 310 -8.67 -11.09 2.15
C SER A 310 -9.54 -9.99 1.54
N ALA A 311 -8.92 -8.99 0.92
CA ALA A 311 -9.59 -7.83 0.35
C ALA A 311 -10.42 -8.16 -0.89
N ASP A 312 -11.31 -7.24 -1.26
CA ASP A 312 -12.00 -7.28 -2.54
C ASP A 312 -10.97 -7.36 -3.68
N HIS A 313 -11.16 -8.33 -4.56
CA HIS A 313 -10.30 -8.61 -5.70
C HIS A 313 -10.03 -7.35 -6.55
N GLN A 314 -11.01 -6.45 -6.69
CA GLN A 314 -10.89 -5.22 -7.48
C GLN A 314 -9.89 -4.19 -6.92
N ILE A 315 -9.44 -4.37 -5.67
CA ILE A 315 -8.47 -3.48 -5.02
C ILE A 315 -7.06 -3.74 -5.54
N PHE A 316 -6.74 -5.01 -5.79
CA PHE A 316 -5.41 -5.45 -6.19
C PHE A 316 -5.35 -5.95 -7.64
N TYR A 317 -6.50 -6.22 -8.25
CA TYR A 317 -6.62 -6.74 -9.62
C TYR A 317 -7.59 -5.91 -10.45
N ASP A 318 -7.27 -5.74 -11.72
CA ASP A 318 -8.12 -5.10 -12.69
C ASP A 318 -9.35 -5.98 -12.98
N MET A 319 -10.55 -5.38 -12.90
CA MET A 319 -11.81 -6.12 -12.98
C MET A 319 -12.07 -6.78 -14.34
N TYR A 320 -11.43 -6.31 -15.42
CA TYR A 320 -11.68 -6.77 -16.78
C TYR A 320 -10.63 -7.75 -17.26
N THR A 321 -9.38 -7.55 -16.85
CA THR A 321 -8.23 -8.33 -17.29
C THR A 321 -7.74 -9.32 -16.25
N ASP A 322 -8.22 -9.25 -15.01
CA ASP A 322 -7.79 -10.09 -13.88
C ASP A 322 -6.30 -9.93 -13.56
N LYS A 323 -5.66 -8.86 -14.06
CA LYS A 323 -4.23 -8.59 -13.88
C LYS A 323 -3.98 -7.76 -12.62
N PRO A 324 -2.87 -7.99 -11.90
CA PRO A 324 -2.49 -7.14 -10.78
C PRO A 324 -2.40 -5.66 -11.19
N ILE A 325 -2.95 -4.78 -10.35
CA ILE A 325 -2.89 -3.33 -10.54
C ILE A 325 -1.45 -2.86 -10.27
N GLY A 326 -0.82 -2.30 -11.30
CA GLY A 326 0.60 -1.92 -11.31
C GLY A 326 1.07 -1.16 -10.06
N PRO A 327 0.47 0.00 -9.71
CA PRO A 327 0.90 0.78 -8.55
C PRO A 327 0.93 0.01 -7.22
N VAL A 328 -0.10 -0.80 -6.96
CA VAL A 328 -0.21 -1.55 -5.70
C VAL A 328 0.73 -2.75 -5.72
N SER A 329 0.86 -3.43 -6.85
CA SER A 329 1.83 -4.53 -7.07
C SER A 329 3.28 -4.07 -6.87
N THR A 330 3.65 -2.91 -7.43
CA THR A 330 4.98 -2.32 -7.25
C THR A 330 5.22 -1.97 -5.77
N ALA A 331 4.28 -1.31 -5.10
CA ALA A 331 4.43 -0.96 -3.69
C ALA A 331 4.58 -2.21 -2.79
N LEU A 332 3.80 -3.27 -3.02
CA LEU A 332 3.96 -4.55 -2.30
C LEU A 332 5.33 -5.20 -2.58
N THR A 333 5.87 -5.00 -3.78
CA THR A 333 7.21 -5.48 -4.14
C THR A 333 8.28 -4.73 -3.36
N HIS A 334 8.16 -3.41 -3.20
CA HIS A 334 9.06 -2.62 -2.36
C HIS A 334 8.96 -3.03 -0.90
N LEU A 335 7.75 -3.27 -0.38
CA LEU A 335 7.54 -3.75 0.98
C LEU A 335 8.24 -5.10 1.24
N LEU A 336 8.14 -6.04 0.29
CA LEU A 336 8.86 -7.32 0.37
C LEU A 336 10.36 -7.21 0.12
N ALA A 337 10.80 -6.32 -0.76
CA ALA A 337 12.21 -6.12 -1.07
C ALA A 337 12.95 -5.33 0.02
N GLY A 338 12.22 -4.55 0.82
CA GLY A 338 12.74 -3.69 1.88
C GLY A 338 12.99 -4.43 3.20
N GLU A 339 13.22 -3.64 4.26
CA GLU A 339 13.61 -4.16 5.58
C GLU A 339 12.51 -5.04 6.23
N HIS A 340 11.24 -4.84 5.86
CA HIS A 340 10.10 -5.56 6.41
C HIS A 340 9.86 -6.94 5.79
N GLY A 341 10.49 -7.25 4.65
CA GLY A 341 10.21 -8.48 3.89
C GLY A 341 10.43 -9.75 4.72
N LYS A 342 11.44 -9.76 5.60
CA LYS A 342 11.67 -10.87 6.52
C LYS A 342 10.51 -11.06 7.49
N ALA A 343 10.03 -9.99 8.13
CA ALA A 343 8.94 -10.08 9.10
C ALA A 343 7.64 -10.59 8.45
N VAL A 344 7.34 -10.10 7.23
CA VAL A 344 6.21 -10.59 6.44
C VAL A 344 6.35 -12.08 6.13
N LEU A 345 7.50 -12.52 5.63
CA LEU A 345 7.72 -13.92 5.30
C LEU A 345 7.70 -14.83 6.54
N ASP A 346 8.27 -14.39 7.66
CA ASP A 346 8.26 -15.12 8.93
C ASP A 346 6.83 -15.35 9.41
N GLU A 347 6.01 -14.30 9.41
CA GLU A 347 4.64 -14.30 9.94
C GLU A 347 3.66 -15.07 9.05
N LEU A 348 3.75 -14.92 7.72
CA LEU A 348 2.93 -15.68 6.77
C LEU A 348 3.38 -17.14 6.60
N SER A 349 4.55 -17.52 7.15
CA SER A 349 5.04 -18.90 7.13
C SER A 349 4.85 -19.62 8.47
N VAL A 350 4.14 -19.03 9.44
CA VAL A 350 3.86 -19.66 10.73
C VAL A 350 2.98 -20.91 10.54
N TRP A 351 3.45 -22.03 11.08
CA TRP A 351 2.72 -23.30 11.10
C TRP A 351 1.73 -23.34 12.29
N ASP A 352 0.62 -22.63 12.14
CA ASP A 352 -0.45 -22.58 13.14
C ASP A 352 -1.53 -23.65 12.87
N THR A 353 -1.65 -24.61 13.78
CA THR A 353 -2.61 -25.73 13.69
C THR A 353 -3.95 -25.43 14.38
N THR A 354 -4.15 -24.21 14.87
CA THR A 354 -5.45 -23.76 15.32
C THR A 354 -6.44 -23.76 14.16
N GLY A 355 -7.71 -24.06 14.46
CA GLY A 355 -8.76 -24.07 13.44
C GLY A 355 -9.14 -22.65 13.02
N VAL A 356 -9.56 -22.47 11.78
CA VAL A 356 -10.04 -21.16 11.28
C VAL A 356 -11.47 -20.90 11.77
N PRO A 357 -11.74 -19.79 12.48
CA PRO A 357 -13.09 -19.47 12.96
C PRO A 357 -14.12 -19.44 11.82
N GLY A 358 -15.20 -20.21 11.95
CA GLY A 358 -16.29 -20.22 10.97
C GLY A 358 -16.10 -21.16 9.77
N LYS A 359 -14.98 -21.89 9.69
CA LYS A 359 -14.77 -22.97 8.71
C LYS A 359 -14.83 -24.34 9.41
N ASP A 360 -15.05 -25.40 8.64
CA ASP A 360 -15.09 -26.78 9.14
C ASP A 360 -13.79 -27.14 9.88
N GLY A 361 -13.84 -28.07 10.84
CA GLY A 361 -12.71 -28.43 11.72
C GLY A 361 -11.46 -29.01 11.04
N HIS A 362 -11.43 -29.06 9.70
CA HIS A 362 -10.28 -29.41 8.88
C HIS A 362 -9.46 -28.19 8.41
N ALA A 363 -10.08 -27.00 8.32
CA ALA A 363 -9.39 -25.77 7.95
C ALA A 363 -8.50 -25.28 9.11
N MET A 364 -7.20 -25.20 8.88
CA MET A 364 -6.21 -24.75 9.85
C MET A 364 -5.64 -23.39 9.46
N GLN A 365 -5.18 -22.63 10.46
CA GLN A 365 -4.67 -21.27 10.28
C GLN A 365 -3.42 -21.23 9.38
N PHE A 366 -2.58 -22.27 9.39
CA PHE A 366 -1.48 -22.36 8.44
C PHE A 366 -1.96 -22.43 6.97
N GLY A 367 -3.14 -23.00 6.70
CA GLY A 367 -3.70 -23.00 5.35
C GLY A 367 -4.08 -21.59 4.91
N GLU A 368 -4.68 -20.79 5.79
CA GLU A 368 -5.00 -19.39 5.53
C GLU A 368 -3.73 -18.55 5.34
N ASN A 369 -2.73 -18.71 6.23
CA ASN A 369 -1.42 -18.05 6.09
C ASN A 369 -0.76 -18.39 4.74
N ALA A 370 -0.89 -19.63 4.27
CA ALA A 370 -0.35 -20.04 2.97
C ALA A 370 -1.11 -19.45 1.78
N ILE A 371 -2.44 -19.25 1.89
CA ILE A 371 -3.22 -18.51 0.89
C ILE A 371 -2.75 -17.06 0.82
N GLU A 372 -2.54 -16.42 1.97
CA GLU A 372 -2.05 -15.04 2.04
C GLU A 372 -0.66 -14.89 1.43
N LEU A 373 0.27 -15.79 1.78
CA LEU A 373 1.59 -15.83 1.17
C LEU A 373 1.51 -16.07 -0.35
N GLY A 374 0.63 -16.97 -0.79
CA GLY A 374 0.42 -17.28 -2.21
C GLY A 374 -0.07 -16.06 -2.99
N ASN A 375 -1.07 -15.35 -2.46
CA ASN A 375 -1.57 -14.11 -3.06
C ASN A 375 -0.50 -13.02 -3.13
N LEU A 376 0.31 -12.86 -2.07
CA LEU A 376 1.41 -11.92 -2.06
C LEU A 376 2.46 -12.26 -3.15
N LEU A 377 2.81 -13.53 -3.30
CA LEU A 377 3.71 -13.99 -4.37
C LEU A 377 3.12 -13.73 -5.77
N ARG A 378 1.80 -13.93 -5.95
CA ARG A 378 1.08 -13.65 -7.20
C ARG A 378 1.12 -12.16 -7.56
N LEU A 379 0.95 -11.27 -6.57
CA LEU A 379 0.98 -9.83 -6.75
C LEU A 379 2.38 -9.27 -6.98
N THR A 380 3.42 -9.94 -6.51
CA THR A 380 4.79 -9.40 -6.53
C THR A 380 5.66 -10.17 -7.52
N VAL A 381 6.11 -11.35 -7.12
CA VAL A 381 7.13 -12.14 -7.79
C VAL A 381 6.63 -12.80 -9.07
N PHE A 382 5.42 -13.36 -9.04
CA PHE A 382 4.82 -14.05 -10.18
C PHE A 382 3.97 -13.12 -11.06
N ASN A 383 3.98 -11.81 -10.78
CA ASN A 383 3.38 -10.83 -11.68
C ASN A 383 4.31 -10.55 -12.88
N PRO A 384 3.93 -10.97 -14.12
CA PRO A 384 4.76 -10.75 -15.30
C PRO A 384 4.94 -9.27 -15.66
N ASP A 385 3.97 -8.43 -15.29
CA ASP A 385 4.00 -6.99 -15.57
C ASP A 385 4.82 -6.22 -14.53
N ASN A 386 5.22 -6.87 -13.44
CA ASN A 386 6.07 -6.28 -12.42
C ASN A 386 7.56 -6.35 -12.81
N LYS A 387 8.09 -5.18 -13.19
CA LYS A 387 9.49 -5.00 -13.58
C LYS A 387 10.47 -5.16 -12.41
N GLU A 388 9.98 -5.07 -11.17
CA GLU A 388 10.80 -5.03 -9.95
C GLU A 388 10.74 -6.35 -9.16
N SER A 389 10.06 -7.37 -9.72
CA SER A 389 9.92 -8.71 -9.13
C SER A 389 11.23 -9.36 -8.69
N SER A 390 12.36 -9.04 -9.33
CA SER A 390 13.68 -9.55 -8.95
C SER A 390 14.15 -9.08 -7.56
N ALA A 391 13.72 -7.90 -7.11
CA ALA A 391 14.09 -7.37 -5.79
C ALA A 391 13.40 -8.15 -4.68
N ALA A 392 12.07 -8.35 -4.78
CA ALA A 392 11.33 -9.20 -3.84
C ALA A 392 11.83 -10.66 -3.88
N MET A 393 12.18 -11.15 -5.06
CA MET A 393 12.74 -12.49 -5.23
C MET A 393 14.04 -12.70 -4.44
N LYS A 394 14.92 -11.68 -4.44
CA LYS A 394 16.17 -11.73 -3.70
C LYS A 394 15.91 -11.94 -2.20
N THR A 395 14.97 -11.19 -1.62
CA THR A 395 14.60 -11.33 -0.20
C THR A 395 14.07 -12.74 0.10
N ILE A 396 13.17 -13.28 -0.74
CA ILE A 396 12.66 -14.64 -0.58
C ILE A 396 13.78 -15.67 -0.66
N THR A 397 14.76 -15.47 -1.56
CA THR A 397 15.90 -16.36 -1.74
C THR A 397 16.80 -16.36 -0.50
N GLU A 398 17.13 -15.18 0.03
CA GLU A 398 17.93 -15.03 1.26
C GLU A 398 17.22 -15.65 2.47
N TRP A 399 15.91 -15.39 2.60
CA TRP A 399 15.05 -15.96 3.64
C TRP A 399 15.01 -17.50 3.58
N THR A 400 14.90 -18.05 2.36
CA THR A 400 14.90 -19.50 2.11
C THR A 400 16.24 -20.13 2.43
N GLN A 401 17.34 -19.45 2.10
CA GLN A 401 18.69 -19.99 2.28
C GLN A 401 19.02 -20.23 3.75
N LEU A 402 18.68 -19.29 4.64
CA LEU A 402 18.88 -19.45 6.08
C LEU A 402 18.17 -20.70 6.61
N ARG A 403 16.94 -20.94 6.16
CA ARG A 403 16.13 -22.09 6.59
C ARG A 403 16.67 -23.41 6.07
N LYS A 404 17.18 -23.42 4.84
CA LYS A 404 17.91 -24.56 4.31
C LYS A 404 19.17 -24.85 5.12
N GLU A 405 19.95 -23.83 5.46
CA GLU A 405 21.14 -23.99 6.32
C GLU A 405 20.79 -24.62 7.67
N ILE A 406 19.72 -24.15 8.32
CA ILE A 406 19.22 -24.71 9.59
C ILE A 406 18.78 -26.17 9.42
N ALA A 407 17.95 -26.45 8.41
CA ALA A 407 17.44 -27.79 8.16
C ALA A 407 18.55 -28.79 7.77
N THR A 408 19.61 -28.32 7.09
CA THR A 408 20.76 -29.15 6.67
C THR A 408 21.80 -29.32 7.77
N SER A 409 22.05 -28.28 8.59
CA SER A 409 22.99 -28.35 9.72
C SER A 409 22.41 -29.05 10.94
N GLY A 410 21.08 -29.11 11.06
CA GLY A 410 20.39 -29.69 12.21
C GLY A 410 20.59 -28.89 13.49
N GLN A 411 21.06 -27.64 13.36
CA GLN A 411 21.28 -26.73 14.47
C GLN A 411 20.38 -25.51 14.34
N GLU A 412 19.81 -25.11 15.47
CA GLU A 412 19.08 -23.85 15.58
C GLU A 412 20.01 -22.68 15.25
N LYS A 413 19.46 -21.69 14.54
CA LYS A 413 20.15 -20.44 14.20
C LYS A 413 19.13 -19.31 14.20
N ASP A 414 19.53 -18.14 14.69
CA ASP A 414 18.71 -16.93 14.73
C ASP A 414 17.32 -17.13 15.39
N GLY A 415 17.24 -18.01 16.40
CA GLY A 415 16.01 -18.34 17.12
C GLY A 415 15.02 -19.21 16.34
N ILE A 416 15.43 -19.78 15.21
CA ILE A 416 14.59 -20.63 14.36
C ILE A 416 15.01 -22.09 14.57
N SER A 417 14.09 -22.90 15.09
CA SER A 417 14.33 -24.33 15.29
C SER A 417 14.41 -25.08 13.95
N VAL A 418 15.01 -26.28 13.98
CA VAL A 418 15.07 -27.16 12.79
C VAL A 418 13.66 -27.54 12.31
N THR A 419 12.72 -27.73 13.24
CA THR A 419 11.32 -28.04 12.91
C THR A 419 10.64 -26.85 12.24
N ASP A 420 10.82 -25.64 12.79
CA ASP A 420 10.22 -24.43 12.23
C ASP A 420 10.81 -24.10 10.86
N ALA A 421 12.13 -24.26 10.67
CA ALA A 421 12.75 -24.09 9.38
C ALA A 421 12.14 -25.04 8.33
N ARG A 422 11.90 -26.31 8.69
CA ARG A 422 11.27 -27.30 7.79
C ARG A 422 9.81 -26.97 7.50
N SER A 423 9.02 -26.58 8.50
CA SER A 423 7.61 -26.23 8.30
C SER A 423 7.46 -24.95 7.47
N GLN A 424 8.27 -23.93 7.74
CA GLN A 424 8.30 -22.67 6.98
C GLN A 424 8.74 -22.86 5.53
N LEU A 425 9.72 -23.74 5.28
CA LEU A 425 10.07 -24.19 3.93
C LEU A 425 8.84 -24.84 3.26
N GLY A 426 8.12 -25.69 3.98
CA GLY A 426 6.88 -26.30 3.48
C GLY A 426 5.77 -25.29 3.17
N MET A 427 5.60 -24.27 4.00
CA MET A 427 4.65 -23.17 3.82
C MET A 427 4.94 -22.38 2.55
N LEU A 428 6.18 -21.94 2.36
CA LEU A 428 6.61 -21.27 1.13
C LEU A 428 6.37 -22.14 -0.09
N GLY A 429 6.65 -23.45 0.04
CA GLY A 429 6.45 -24.41 -1.04
C GLY A 429 4.98 -24.55 -1.46
N GLY A 430 4.08 -24.76 -0.50
CA GLY A 430 2.64 -24.86 -0.77
C GLY A 430 2.05 -23.56 -1.30
N ALA A 431 2.39 -22.42 -0.67
CA ALA A 431 1.92 -21.10 -1.08
C ALA A 431 2.36 -20.71 -2.50
N ALA A 432 3.62 -20.98 -2.87
CA ALA A 432 4.11 -20.66 -4.20
C ALA A 432 3.46 -21.54 -5.30
N MET A 433 3.13 -22.80 -5.00
CA MET A 433 2.36 -23.63 -5.92
C MET A 433 0.95 -23.10 -6.12
N ASP A 434 0.30 -22.76 -5.03
CA ASP A 434 -1.03 -22.20 -5.04
C ASP A 434 -1.09 -20.90 -5.86
N ALA A 435 -0.17 -19.97 -5.60
CA ALA A 435 -0.04 -18.72 -6.36
C ALA A 435 0.04 -18.95 -7.88
N MET A 436 0.78 -19.98 -8.29
CA MET A 436 0.96 -20.36 -9.69
C MET A 436 -0.28 -21.00 -10.29
N GLN A 437 -1.00 -21.83 -9.55
CA GLN A 437 -2.28 -22.39 -10.00
C GLN A 437 -3.35 -21.31 -10.14
N GLN A 438 -3.34 -20.33 -9.24
CA GLN A 438 -4.28 -19.21 -9.23
C GLN A 438 -3.95 -18.10 -10.23
N ALA A 439 -2.73 -18.03 -10.75
CA ALA A 439 -2.39 -17.12 -11.82
C ALA A 439 -3.19 -17.52 -13.08
N LYS A 440 -4.32 -16.84 -13.34
CA LYS A 440 -5.03 -16.95 -14.62
C LYS A 440 -4.18 -16.27 -15.68
N ILE A 441 -3.23 -17.01 -16.24
CA ILE A 441 -2.36 -16.44 -17.26
C ILE A 441 -3.06 -16.54 -18.62
N ASP A 442 -3.60 -15.43 -19.10
CA ASP A 442 -4.00 -15.23 -20.50
C ASP A 442 -2.89 -15.70 -21.44
N SER A 443 -3.24 -16.28 -22.60
CA SER A 443 -2.28 -16.91 -23.53
C SER A 443 -1.08 -16.02 -23.85
N ASP A 444 -1.30 -14.71 -23.91
CA ASP A 444 -0.33 -13.73 -24.39
C ASP A 444 0.70 -13.34 -23.31
N GLN A 445 0.37 -13.53 -22.03
CA GLN A 445 1.30 -13.29 -20.91
C GLN A 445 1.92 -14.58 -20.34
N ARG A 446 1.53 -15.76 -20.89
CA ARG A 446 2.08 -17.06 -20.48
C ARG A 446 3.58 -17.09 -20.59
N ALA A 447 4.14 -16.60 -21.69
CA ALA A 447 5.58 -16.60 -21.92
C ALA A 447 6.36 -15.80 -20.86
N ALA A 448 5.86 -14.62 -20.47
CA ALA A 448 6.50 -13.77 -19.47
C ALA A 448 6.35 -14.34 -18.04
N ALA A 449 5.20 -14.91 -17.70
CA ALA A 449 5.01 -15.58 -16.42
C ALA A 449 5.89 -16.85 -16.31
N ASN A 450 6.04 -17.60 -17.40
CA ASN A 450 6.97 -18.73 -17.46
C ASN A 450 8.42 -18.26 -17.29
N GLU A 451 8.81 -17.13 -17.88
CA GLU A 451 10.14 -16.55 -17.69
C GLU A 451 10.43 -16.24 -16.22
N LYS A 452 9.47 -15.63 -15.51
CA LYS A 452 9.59 -15.34 -14.08
C LYS A 452 9.68 -16.62 -13.25
N LEU A 453 8.89 -17.64 -13.60
CA LEU A 453 8.95 -18.95 -12.95
C LEU A 453 10.30 -19.65 -13.20
N VAL A 454 10.79 -19.69 -14.44
CA VAL A 454 12.12 -20.23 -14.77
C VAL A 454 13.21 -19.45 -14.05
N GLY A 455 13.08 -18.13 -13.94
CA GLY A 455 13.96 -17.27 -13.15
C GLY A 455 14.01 -17.69 -11.69
N PHE A 456 12.85 -17.80 -11.04
CA PHE A 456 12.72 -18.29 -9.67
C PHE A 456 13.37 -19.65 -9.47
N VAL A 457 13.05 -20.58 -10.36
CA VAL A 457 13.57 -21.95 -10.39
C VAL A 457 15.09 -21.96 -10.41
N VAL A 458 15.67 -21.23 -11.33
CA VAL A 458 17.12 -21.21 -11.50
C VAL A 458 17.80 -20.51 -10.32
N ASP A 459 17.24 -19.40 -9.82
CA ASP A 459 17.81 -18.65 -8.70
C ASP A 459 17.81 -19.46 -7.39
N VAL A 460 16.71 -20.15 -7.07
CA VAL A 460 16.63 -21.01 -5.87
C VAL A 460 17.47 -22.29 -6.01
N ALA A 461 17.63 -22.81 -7.22
CA ALA A 461 18.51 -23.96 -7.45
C ALA A 461 20.00 -23.58 -7.31
N LEU A 462 20.40 -22.40 -7.81
CA LEU A 462 21.78 -21.92 -7.71
C LEU A 462 22.16 -21.49 -6.29
N SER A 463 21.21 -21.05 -5.46
CA SER A 463 21.48 -20.72 -4.05
C SER A 463 21.79 -21.96 -3.18
N ALA A 464 21.42 -23.16 -3.65
CA ALA A 464 21.55 -24.41 -2.90
C ALA A 464 22.96 -25.01 -2.89
N VAL A 465 23.98 -24.36 -3.45
CA VAL A 465 25.37 -24.88 -3.46
C VAL A 465 26.04 -24.60 -2.10
N PRO A 466 26.23 -25.62 -1.23
CA PRO A 466 27.01 -25.42 -0.01
C PRO A 466 28.46 -25.15 -0.40
N GLY A 467 29.19 -24.36 0.40
CA GLY A 467 30.53 -23.81 0.11
C GLY A 467 31.70 -24.79 -0.11
N GLY A 468 31.51 -25.84 -0.91
CA GLY A 468 32.52 -26.83 -1.28
C GLY A 468 32.12 -27.82 -2.40
N GLY A 469 30.95 -27.68 -3.05
CA GLY A 469 30.55 -28.50 -4.20
C GLY A 469 30.58 -27.70 -5.51
N THR A 470 30.81 -28.35 -6.66
CA THR A 470 30.72 -27.69 -7.97
C THR A 470 29.24 -27.49 -8.34
N VAL A 471 28.89 -26.30 -8.86
CA VAL A 471 27.52 -26.04 -9.36
C VAL A 471 27.06 -27.14 -10.32
N SER A 472 27.92 -27.64 -11.19
CA SER A 472 27.56 -28.71 -12.14
C SER A 472 27.18 -30.04 -11.48
N GLY A 473 27.84 -30.42 -10.39
CA GLY A 473 27.57 -31.67 -9.67
C GLY A 473 26.33 -31.61 -8.78
N VAL A 474 26.02 -30.43 -8.25
CA VAL A 474 24.88 -30.22 -7.34
C VAL A 474 23.65 -29.75 -8.11
N VAL A 475 23.77 -28.67 -8.89
CA VAL A 475 22.64 -27.97 -9.52
C VAL A 475 22.21 -28.60 -10.84
N GLY A 476 23.11 -29.24 -11.58
CA GLY A 476 22.81 -29.81 -12.90
C GLY A 476 21.75 -30.91 -12.89
N PRO A 477 21.95 -32.01 -12.14
CA PRO A 477 20.94 -33.06 -11.99
C PRO A 477 19.62 -32.54 -11.42
N GLN A 478 19.68 -31.49 -10.59
CA GLN A 478 18.51 -30.86 -9.98
C GLN A 478 17.68 -30.12 -11.03
N LEU A 479 18.30 -29.21 -11.80
CA LEU A 479 17.63 -28.47 -12.87
C LEU A 479 17.01 -29.43 -13.90
N LYS A 480 17.70 -30.49 -14.31
CA LYS A 480 17.16 -31.47 -15.27
C LYS A 480 15.86 -32.11 -14.80
N ASN A 481 15.83 -32.54 -13.54
CA ASN A 481 14.64 -33.12 -12.93
C ASN A 481 13.45 -32.15 -12.85
N VAL A 482 13.68 -30.83 -12.78
CA VAL A 482 12.63 -29.78 -12.81
C VAL A 482 11.96 -29.69 -14.16
N PHE A 483 12.78 -29.76 -15.19
CA PHE A 483 12.37 -29.62 -16.57
C PHE A 483 11.94 -30.98 -17.15
N GLY A 484 11.51 -31.91 -16.28
CA GLY A 484 10.97 -33.22 -16.65
C GLY A 484 12.00 -34.18 -17.25
N ASN A 485 13.30 -33.97 -17.01
CA ASN A 485 14.40 -34.63 -17.72
C ASN A 485 14.21 -34.56 -19.24
N ASN A 486 13.77 -33.39 -19.72
CA ASN A 486 13.58 -33.13 -21.13
C ASN A 486 14.96 -33.03 -21.81
N PRO A 487 15.30 -33.92 -22.77
CA PRO A 487 16.64 -33.98 -23.35
C PRO A 487 17.11 -32.65 -23.97
N LYS A 488 16.19 -31.82 -24.46
CA LYS A 488 16.50 -30.50 -25.03
C LYS A 488 16.90 -29.50 -23.95
N LEU A 489 16.17 -29.48 -22.83
CA LEU A 489 16.44 -28.60 -21.69
C LEU A 489 17.65 -29.09 -20.89
N ASP A 490 17.81 -30.41 -20.77
CA ASP A 490 18.99 -31.04 -20.15
C ASP A 490 20.28 -30.65 -20.87
N GLY A 491 20.27 -30.59 -22.21
CA GLY A 491 21.40 -30.12 -23.00
C GLY A 491 21.73 -28.63 -22.76
N VAL A 492 20.72 -27.78 -22.57
CA VAL A 492 20.91 -26.36 -22.21
C VAL A 492 21.56 -26.22 -20.83
N ILE A 493 21.12 -27.04 -19.87
CA ILE A 493 21.64 -27.07 -18.50
C ILE A 493 23.09 -27.57 -18.49
N ASP A 494 23.35 -28.70 -19.14
CA ASP A 494 24.70 -29.28 -19.21
C ASP A 494 25.70 -28.32 -19.85
N GLU A 495 25.29 -27.62 -20.92
CA GLU A 495 26.13 -26.64 -21.59
C GLU A 495 26.43 -25.45 -20.67
N ALA A 496 25.40 -24.92 -19.99
CA ALA A 496 25.54 -23.76 -19.12
C ALA A 496 26.39 -24.06 -17.88
N LEU A 497 26.31 -25.28 -17.34
CA LEU A 497 27.02 -25.68 -16.12
C LEU A 497 28.39 -26.31 -16.38
N LYS A 498 28.77 -26.53 -17.65
CA LYS A 498 29.97 -27.27 -18.02
C LYS A 498 31.24 -26.70 -17.39
N GLY A 499 31.83 -27.44 -16.45
CA GLY A 499 33.11 -27.10 -15.82
C GLY A 499 33.07 -25.85 -14.91
N ALA A 500 31.88 -25.38 -14.54
CA ALA A 500 31.72 -24.22 -13.67
C ALA A 500 31.63 -24.64 -12.19
N ASP A 501 32.50 -24.06 -11.36
CA ASP A 501 32.41 -24.13 -9.90
C ASP A 501 31.34 -23.16 -9.36
N THR A 502 31.14 -22.03 -10.04
CA THR A 502 30.10 -21.00 -9.79
C THR A 502 29.64 -20.39 -11.11
N LEU A 503 28.40 -19.90 -11.21
CA LEU A 503 27.95 -19.06 -12.34
C LEU A 503 28.04 -17.57 -11.98
N SER A 504 28.51 -16.74 -12.91
CA SER A 504 28.32 -15.28 -12.83
C SER A 504 26.85 -14.90 -13.07
N THR A 505 26.47 -13.68 -12.70
CA THR A 505 25.12 -13.12 -12.98
C THR A 505 24.78 -13.22 -14.47
N ALA A 506 25.70 -12.84 -15.35
CA ALA A 506 25.48 -12.91 -16.80
C ALA A 506 25.28 -14.34 -17.32
N GLN A 507 25.99 -15.34 -16.75
CA GLN A 507 25.79 -16.74 -17.11
C GLN A 507 24.45 -17.28 -16.58
N THR A 508 24.06 -16.85 -15.39
CA THR A 508 22.78 -17.19 -14.77
C THR A 508 21.61 -16.64 -15.60
N ASP A 509 21.69 -15.38 -16.01
CA ASP A 509 20.68 -14.75 -16.87
C ASP A 509 20.61 -15.40 -18.24
N ALA A 510 21.76 -15.78 -18.82
CA ALA A 510 21.81 -16.52 -20.08
C ALA A 510 21.17 -17.91 -19.96
N LEU A 511 21.38 -18.63 -18.85
CA LEU A 511 20.73 -19.91 -18.56
C LEU A 511 19.21 -19.74 -18.45
N LYS A 512 18.73 -18.78 -17.65
CA LYS A 512 17.30 -18.46 -17.50
C LYS A 512 16.65 -18.18 -18.85
N LYS A 513 17.29 -17.35 -19.67
CA LYS A 513 16.81 -17.00 -21.01
C LYS A 513 16.72 -18.22 -21.92
N LYS A 514 17.80 -19.02 -22.03
CA LYS A 514 17.81 -20.22 -22.87
C LYS A 514 16.75 -21.24 -22.46
N LEU A 515 16.54 -21.45 -21.16
CA LEU A 515 15.51 -22.34 -20.63
C LEU A 515 14.10 -21.83 -20.98
N THR A 516 13.88 -20.53 -20.79
CA THR A 516 12.62 -19.85 -21.13
C THR A 516 12.30 -19.96 -22.62
N ASP A 517 13.26 -19.63 -23.48
CA ASP A 517 13.12 -19.71 -24.94
C ASP A 517 12.84 -21.15 -25.40
N ALA A 518 13.51 -22.12 -24.78
CA ALA A 518 13.33 -23.53 -25.10
C ALA A 518 11.94 -24.07 -24.68
N LEU A 519 11.35 -23.51 -23.62
CA LEU A 519 10.02 -23.83 -23.10
C LEU A 519 8.88 -23.16 -23.87
N ASN A 520 9.02 -21.89 -24.24
CA ASN A 520 7.95 -21.12 -24.89
C ASN A 520 7.58 -21.65 -26.29
N GLY A 521 8.44 -22.46 -26.92
CA GLY A 521 8.16 -23.13 -28.19
C GLY A 521 7.55 -24.53 -28.09
N ASP A 522 7.29 -25.05 -26.89
CA ASP A 522 6.83 -26.44 -26.68
C ASP A 522 5.76 -26.51 -25.58
N GLN A 523 4.49 -26.48 -26.00
CA GLN A 523 3.34 -26.43 -25.10
C GLN A 523 3.25 -27.66 -24.18
N LYS A 524 3.71 -28.84 -24.64
CA LYS A 524 3.73 -30.07 -23.83
C LYS A 524 4.85 -30.03 -22.80
N ALA A 525 6.03 -29.54 -23.17
CA ALA A 525 7.11 -29.28 -22.22
C ALA A 525 6.72 -28.19 -21.22
N LEU A 526 5.91 -27.21 -21.63
CA LEU A 526 5.40 -26.15 -20.77
C LEU A 526 4.38 -26.67 -19.74
N GLU A 527 3.41 -27.48 -20.17
CA GLU A 527 2.44 -28.12 -19.27
C GLU A 527 3.14 -29.09 -18.32
N THR A 528 4.09 -29.88 -18.84
CA THR A 528 4.95 -30.76 -18.02
C THR A 528 5.77 -29.93 -17.04
N PHE A 529 6.40 -28.83 -17.48
CA PHE A 529 7.11 -27.91 -16.60
C PHE A 529 6.19 -27.23 -15.58
N ARG A 530 4.90 -26.98 -15.84
CA ARG A 530 3.99 -26.39 -14.84
C ARG A 530 3.55 -27.42 -13.79
N LEU A 531 3.23 -28.64 -14.24
CA LEU A 531 2.99 -29.79 -13.37
C LEU A 531 4.26 -30.12 -12.54
N ASP A 532 5.42 -30.11 -13.18
CA ASP A 532 6.70 -30.41 -12.55
C ASP A 532 7.30 -29.20 -11.81
N ALA A 533 6.95 -27.95 -12.13
CA ALA A 533 7.25 -26.74 -11.38
C ALA A 533 6.54 -26.76 -10.03
N SER A 534 5.31 -27.28 -10.01
CA SER A 534 4.63 -27.62 -8.76
C SER A 534 5.42 -28.71 -8.01
N ASN A 535 5.85 -29.78 -8.68
CA ASN A 535 6.78 -30.76 -8.06
C ASN A 535 8.20 -30.22 -7.78
N PHE A 536 8.56 -29.06 -8.30
CA PHE A 536 9.88 -28.47 -8.20
C PHE A 536 9.93 -27.33 -7.21
N ILE A 537 8.87 -26.58 -6.93
CA ILE A 537 8.83 -25.74 -5.75
C ILE A 537 9.00 -26.63 -4.53
N ASN A 538 8.38 -27.82 -4.55
CA ASN A 538 8.74 -28.98 -3.76
C ASN A 538 10.28 -29.20 -3.81
N LYS A 539 10.86 -29.63 -4.92
CA LYS A 539 12.31 -29.95 -4.96
C LYS A 539 13.25 -28.76 -4.66
N SER A 540 12.90 -27.52 -4.94
CA SER A 540 13.72 -26.31 -4.77
C SER A 540 13.80 -25.86 -3.34
N VAL A 541 12.68 -25.88 -2.64
CA VAL A 541 12.65 -25.75 -1.19
C VAL A 541 13.39 -26.92 -0.55
N LEU A 542 13.24 -28.13 -1.10
CA LEU A 542 13.91 -29.35 -0.65
C LEU A 542 15.41 -29.42 -1.06
N ASN A 543 15.88 -28.56 -1.97
CA ASN A 543 17.21 -28.68 -2.56
C ASN A 543 18.28 -28.25 -1.56
N GLY A 544 19.32 -29.08 -1.42
CA GLY A 544 20.38 -28.90 -0.43
C GLY A 544 20.03 -29.46 0.95
N LEU A 545 18.81 -29.97 1.14
CA LEU A 545 18.43 -30.68 2.35
C LEU A 545 18.96 -32.13 2.32
N PRO A 546 19.26 -32.73 3.49
CA PRO A 546 19.72 -34.11 3.55
C PRO A 546 18.59 -35.05 3.13
N GLU A 547 18.87 -35.96 2.19
CA GLU A 547 17.92 -37.01 1.75
C GLU A 547 17.97 -38.25 2.65
N ASN A 548 19.15 -38.57 3.21
CA ASN A 548 19.38 -39.80 3.96
C ASN A 548 20.04 -39.52 5.32
N GLY A 549 19.82 -40.41 6.29
CA GLY A 549 20.42 -40.33 7.63
C GLY A 549 19.55 -39.60 8.67
N PRO A 550 20.05 -39.42 9.91
CA PRO A 550 19.28 -38.85 11.03
C PRO A 550 18.84 -37.39 10.83
N MET A 551 19.36 -36.74 9.80
CA MET A 551 19.09 -35.35 9.43
C MET A 551 18.20 -35.25 8.18
N ALA A 552 17.68 -36.38 7.69
CA ALA A 552 16.82 -36.44 6.51
C ALA A 552 15.65 -35.46 6.66
N SER A 553 15.65 -34.43 5.83
CA SER A 553 14.68 -33.32 5.90
C SER A 553 13.80 -33.26 4.67
N VAL A 554 14.18 -33.96 3.59
CA VAL A 554 13.47 -33.92 2.31
C VAL A 554 12.04 -34.46 2.44
N ASP A 555 11.85 -35.66 2.97
CA ASP A 555 10.51 -36.24 3.10
C ASP A 555 9.63 -35.47 4.10
N ILE A 556 10.23 -34.87 5.14
CA ILE A 556 9.52 -34.08 6.14
C ILE A 556 8.95 -32.82 5.51
N VAL A 557 9.79 -32.04 4.83
CA VAL A 557 9.35 -30.79 4.17
C VAL A 557 8.36 -31.09 3.04
N LYS A 558 8.54 -32.20 2.30
CA LYS A 558 7.58 -32.64 1.28
C LYS A 558 6.21 -32.98 1.90
N GLY A 559 6.21 -33.63 3.07
CA GLY A 559 4.99 -33.88 3.85
C GLY A 559 4.31 -32.59 4.27
N HIS A 560 5.06 -31.58 4.72
CA HIS A 560 4.51 -30.25 5.02
C HIS A 560 3.88 -29.61 3.79
N ILE A 561 4.54 -29.64 2.63
CA ILE A 561 4.00 -29.05 1.40
C ILE A 561 2.65 -29.68 1.03
N GLN A 562 2.55 -31.02 1.08
CA GLN A 562 1.27 -31.69 0.81
C GLN A 562 0.18 -31.27 1.81
N ASN A 563 0.51 -31.24 3.10
CA ASN A 563 -0.43 -30.80 4.13
C ASN A 563 -0.89 -29.35 3.92
N VAL A 564 -0.01 -28.46 3.46
CA VAL A 564 -0.37 -27.08 3.11
C VAL A 564 -1.37 -27.06 1.96
N LEU A 565 -1.10 -27.79 0.86
CA LEU A 565 -2.00 -27.83 -0.29
C LEU A 565 -3.39 -28.38 0.08
N ASP A 566 -3.42 -29.49 0.83
CA ASP A 566 -4.68 -30.08 1.29
C ASP A 566 -5.47 -29.08 2.16
N ASN A 567 -4.77 -28.33 3.03
CA ASN A 567 -5.41 -27.36 3.91
C ASN A 567 -5.83 -26.06 3.19
N ILE A 568 -5.10 -25.64 2.15
CA ILE A 568 -5.52 -24.54 1.26
C ILE A 568 -6.85 -24.92 0.60
N ASP A 569 -6.96 -26.15 0.09
CA ASP A 569 -8.19 -26.64 -0.54
C ASP A 569 -9.35 -26.67 0.45
N ASP A 570 -9.11 -27.11 1.69
CA ASP A 570 -10.12 -27.11 2.74
C ASP A 570 -10.49 -25.69 3.20
N ASN A 571 -9.56 -24.74 3.17
CA ASN A 571 -9.84 -23.34 3.49
C ASN A 571 -10.67 -22.60 2.42
N ARG A 572 -10.74 -23.12 1.20
CA ARG A 572 -11.48 -22.50 0.08
C ARG A 572 -12.88 -23.08 -0.14
N LYS A 573 -13.14 -24.26 0.42
CA LYS A 573 -14.47 -24.87 0.45
C LYS A 573 -15.29 -24.22 1.55
#